data_AF-A0A2P5AG07-F1
#
_entry.id   AF-A0A2P5AG07-F1
#
_cell.length_a   1.000
_cell.length_b   1.000
_cell.length_c   1.000
_cell.angle_alpha   90.00
_cell.angle_beta   90.00
_cell.angle_gamma   90.00
#
_symmetry.space_group_name_H-M   'P 1'
#
loop_
_entity.id
_entity.type
_entity.pdbx_description
1 polymer ?
#
loop_
_entity_poly.entity_id
_entity_poly.type
_entity_poly.pdbx_seq_one_letter_code
_entity_poly.pdbx_strand_id
1 'polypeptide(L)'
;MVGLSLGEKHFIQGGIAQDLRSDGRKRLTYRPIYVETGVIPQANGSARVRMGSTNVIATVKAELGRPSQLQPDKGKINVIRLKPLICLLRSMES
;
A
#
# COMPACT_ATOMS: atom_id res chain seq x y z
N MET A 1 -5.61 -1.62 21.42
CA MET A 1 -4.25 -1.79 20.85
C MET A 1 -3.58 -2.99 21.52
N VAL A 2 -3.59 -4.17 20.87
CA VAL A 2 -2.95 -5.36 21.46
C VAL A 2 -1.43 -5.18 21.37
N GLY A 3 -0.79 -5.00 22.52
CA GLY A 3 0.67 -4.95 22.61
C GLY A 3 1.25 -6.35 22.43
N LEU A 4 2.41 -6.44 21.78
CA LEU A 4 3.16 -7.70 21.69
C LEU A 4 3.57 -8.17 23.08
N SER A 5 3.42 -9.46 23.35
CA SER A 5 3.90 -10.10 24.56
C SER A 5 5.43 -10.04 24.66
N LEU A 6 5.96 -10.22 25.87
CA LEU A 6 7.41 -10.24 26.09
C LEU A 6 8.08 -11.38 25.29
N GLY A 7 7.43 -12.54 25.20
CA GLY A 7 7.92 -13.69 24.44
C GLY A 7 8.01 -13.42 22.94
N GLU A 8 6.98 -12.80 22.36
CA GLU A 8 7.00 -12.42 20.93
C GLU A 8 8.10 -11.41 20.61
N LYS A 9 8.32 -10.43 21.50
CA LYS A 9 9.41 -9.45 21.34
C LYS A 9 10.77 -10.14 21.34
N HIS A 10 11.03 -11.02 22.31
CA HIS A 10 12.28 -11.76 22.40
C HIS A 10 12.48 -12.68 21.19
N PHE A 11 11.42 -13.33 20.69
CA PHE A 11 11.48 -14.16 19.50
C PHE A 11 11.88 -13.36 18.26
N ILE A 12 11.27 -12.19 18.05
CA ILE A 12 11.59 -11.31 16.91
C ILE A 12 13.04 -10.81 17.02
N GLN A 13 13.48 -10.40 18.21
CA GLN A 13 14.86 -9.93 18.44
C GLN A 13 15.88 -11.04 18.20
N GLY A 14 15.64 -12.25 18.72
CA GLY A 14 16.50 -13.41 18.51
C GLY A 14 16.58 -13.82 17.04
N GLY A 15 15.45 -13.81 16.33
CA GLY A 15 15.41 -14.09 14.90
C GLY A 15 16.25 -13.10 14.08
N ILE A 16 16.18 -11.81 14.41
CA ILE A 16 16.99 -10.78 13.73
C ILE A 16 18.50 -11.03 13.91
N ALA A 17 18.93 -11.49 15.10
CA ALA A 17 20.34 -11.84 15.33
C ALA A 17 20.81 -13.04 14.48
N GLN A 18 19.88 -13.92 14.09
CA GLN A 18 20.13 -15.07 13.20
C GLN A 18 19.83 -14.77 11.71
N ASP A 19 19.65 -13.48 11.35
CA ASP A 19 19.25 -13.02 10.01
C ASP A 19 17.95 -13.65 9.48
N LEU A 20 17.06 -14.08 10.38
CA LEU A 20 15.81 -14.74 10.05
C LEU A 20 14.61 -13.95 10.56
N ARG A 21 13.62 -13.75 9.69
CA ARG A 21 12.32 -13.16 10.05
C ARG A 21 11.29 -14.24 10.36
N SER A 22 10.19 -13.86 11.02
CA SER A 22 9.03 -14.72 11.30
C SER A 22 8.53 -15.53 10.09
N ASP A 23 8.68 -14.97 8.88
CA ASP A 23 8.20 -15.55 7.64
C ASP A 23 9.27 -16.40 6.92
N GLY A 24 10.42 -16.67 7.57
CA GLY A 24 11.53 -17.44 7.00
C GLY A 24 12.43 -16.68 6.02
N ARG A 25 12.22 -15.36 5.86
CA ARG A 25 12.97 -14.51 4.91
C ARG A 25 14.20 -13.89 5.57
N LYS A 26 15.26 -13.68 4.78
CA LYS A 26 16.44 -12.89 5.20
C LYS A 26 16.07 -11.43 5.44
N ARG A 27 16.91 -10.69 6.19
CA ARG A 27 16.64 -9.29 6.53
C ARG A 27 16.51 -8.38 5.31
N LEU A 28 17.26 -8.66 4.24
CA LEU A 28 17.29 -7.85 3.01
C LEU A 28 16.30 -8.33 1.92
N THR A 29 15.58 -9.43 2.16
CA THR A 29 14.66 -9.99 1.16
C THR A 29 13.26 -9.40 1.30
N TYR A 30 12.81 -8.72 0.25
CA TYR A 30 11.45 -8.18 0.16
C TYR A 30 10.38 -9.28 0.18
N ARG A 31 9.13 -8.90 0.50
CA ARG A 31 7.98 -9.80 0.30
C ARG A 31 7.75 -9.98 -1.21
N PRO A 32 7.20 -11.12 -1.66
CA PRO A 32 6.83 -11.27 -3.06
C PRO A 32 5.85 -10.16 -3.45
N ILE A 33 6.17 -9.49 -4.57
CA ILE A 33 5.38 -8.38 -5.12
C ILE A 33 4.71 -8.89 -6.40
N TYR A 34 3.39 -8.78 -6.45
CA TYR A 34 2.61 -9.07 -7.65
C TYR A 34 2.00 -7.78 -8.17
N VAL A 35 2.17 -7.52 -9.47
CA VAL A 35 1.63 -6.33 -10.13
C VAL A 35 0.70 -6.79 -11.25
N GLU A 36 -0.54 -6.32 -11.20
CA GLU A 36 -1.57 -6.55 -12.21
C GLU A 36 -1.99 -5.20 -12.78
N THR A 37 -1.91 -5.03 -14.09
CA THR A 37 -2.35 -3.81 -14.80
C THR A 37 -3.72 -4.03 -15.43
N GLY A 38 -4.54 -2.98 -15.54
CA GLY A 38 -5.85 -3.07 -16.22
C GLY A 38 -6.94 -3.73 -15.38
N VAL A 39 -6.79 -3.75 -14.05
CA VAL A 39 -7.75 -4.38 -13.12
C VAL A 39 -9.12 -3.68 -13.13
N ILE A 40 -9.15 -2.37 -13.34
CA ILE A 40 -10.37 -1.57 -13.42
C ILE A 40 -10.53 -1.08 -14.86
N PRO A 41 -11.50 -1.62 -15.63
CA PRO A 41 -11.65 -1.30 -17.05
C PRO A 41 -12.23 0.11 -17.28
N GLN A 42 -12.89 0.69 -16.29
CA GLN A 42 -13.47 2.05 -16.38
C GLN A 42 -12.43 3.17 -16.21
N ALA A 43 -11.25 2.86 -15.68
CA ALA A 43 -10.19 3.84 -15.46
C ALA A 43 -9.26 3.92 -16.68
N ASN A 44 -8.74 5.11 -17.00
CA ASN A 44 -7.76 5.27 -18.09
C ASN A 44 -6.50 4.45 -17.86
N GLY A 45 -6.09 4.32 -16.60
CA GLY A 45 -5.03 3.42 -16.17
C GLY A 45 -5.33 2.86 -14.79
N SER A 46 -5.05 1.58 -14.58
CA SER A 46 -5.18 0.94 -13.28
C SER A 46 -4.05 -0.04 -13.03
N ALA A 47 -3.60 -0.09 -11.79
CA ALA A 47 -2.59 -1.03 -11.32
C ALA A 47 -2.96 -1.52 -9.91
N ARG A 48 -2.92 -2.84 -9.72
CA ARG A 48 -3.05 -3.49 -8.42
C ARG A 48 -1.71 -4.07 -8.04
N VAL A 49 -1.24 -3.71 -6.85
CA VAL A 49 0.02 -4.20 -6.29
C VAL A 49 -0.29 -4.98 -5.03
N ARG A 50 0.16 -6.24 -4.97
CA ARG A 50 0.05 -7.10 -3.79
C ARG A 50 1.44 -7.36 -3.24
N MET A 51 1.65 -6.99 -1.98
CA MET A 51 2.90 -7.22 -1.24
C MET A 51 2.58 -7.97 0.06
N GLY A 52 2.58 -9.29 0.01
CA GLY A 52 2.14 -10.15 1.12
C GLY A 52 0.70 -9.84 1.53
N SER A 53 0.48 -9.38 2.77
CA SER A 53 -0.84 -9.00 3.29
C SER A 53 -1.29 -7.60 2.86
N THR A 54 -0.39 -6.78 2.31
CA THR A 54 -0.72 -5.43 1.86
C THR A 54 -1.21 -5.46 0.42
N ASN A 55 -2.45 -5.02 0.20
CA ASN A 55 -3.04 -4.86 -1.11
C ASN A 55 -3.25 -3.37 -1.37
N VAL A 56 -2.72 -2.87 -2.49
CA VAL A 56 -2.87 -1.48 -2.93
C VAL A 56 -3.44 -1.47 -4.34
N ILE A 57 -4.42 -0.62 -4.58
CA ILE A 57 -4.97 -0.37 -5.91
C ILE A 57 -4.74 1.11 -6.21
N ALA A 58 -4.13 1.39 -7.35
CA ALA A 58 -3.95 2.72 -7.88
C ALA A 58 -4.72 2.83 -9.20
N THR A 59 -5.42 3.95 -9.37
CA THR A 59 -6.14 4.28 -10.60
C THR A 59 -5.80 5.70 -11.02
N VAL A 60 -5.74 5.91 -12.32
CA VAL A 60 -5.56 7.22 -12.94
C VAL A 60 -6.82 7.50 -13.74
N LYS A 61 -7.42 8.66 -13.48
CA LYS A 61 -8.53 9.20 -14.24
C LYS A 61 -8.11 10.53 -14.84
N ALA A 62 -8.19 10.63 -16.16
CA ALA A 62 -7.91 11.87 -16.87
C ALA A 62 -9.25 12.53 -17.25
N GLU A 63 -9.42 13.78 -16.85
CA GLU A 63 -10.60 14.58 -17.17
C GLU A 63 -10.15 15.90 -17.80
N LEU A 64 -10.86 16.36 -18.82
CA LEU A 64 -10.65 17.68 -19.41
C LEU A 64 -11.37 18.72 -18.54
N GLY A 65 -10.59 19.64 -17.97
CA GLY A 65 -11.09 20.73 -17.14
C GLY A 65 -10.51 22.07 -17.57
N ARG A 66 -11.16 23.16 -17.16
CA ARG A 66 -10.61 24.51 -17.38
C ARG A 66 -9.35 24.70 -16.53
N PRO A 67 -8.24 25.19 -17.10
CA PRO A 67 -7.02 25.46 -16.34
C PRO A 67 -7.25 26.62 -15.38
N SER A 68 -6.43 26.70 -14.33
CA SER A 68 -6.48 27.82 -13.39
C SER A 68 -6.06 29.13 -14.07
N GLN A 69 -6.73 30.24 -13.77
CA GLN A 69 -6.41 31.55 -14.35
C GLN A 69 -4.95 31.98 -14.12
N LEU A 70 -4.32 31.52 -13.04
CA LEU A 70 -2.94 31.85 -12.70
C LEU A 70 -1.90 31.12 -13.55
N GLN A 71 -2.24 29.96 -14.11
CA GLN A 71 -1.31 29.11 -14.87
C GLN A 71 -2.08 28.39 -16.00
N PRO A 72 -2.27 29.05 -17.16
CA PRO A 72 -3.05 28.49 -18.28
C PRO A 72 -2.37 27.33 -19.01
N ASP A 73 -1.03 27.30 -19.04
CA ASP A 73 -0.25 26.31 -19.80
C ASP A 73 0.04 25.01 -19.03
N LYS A 74 -0.51 24.85 -17.82
CA LYS A 74 -0.23 23.68 -16.95
C LYS A 74 -1.49 22.93 -16.56
N GLY A 75 -1.39 21.61 -16.60
CA GLY A 75 -2.39 20.71 -16.02
C GLY A 75 -2.28 20.60 -14.50
N LYS A 76 -3.36 20.14 -13.85
CA LYS A 76 -3.38 19.87 -12.41
C LYS A 76 -3.33 18.37 -12.15
N ILE A 77 -2.50 17.96 -11.20
CA ILE A 77 -2.45 16.58 -10.71
C ILE A 77 -3.02 16.58 -9.29
N ASN A 78 -4.06 15.77 -9.07
CA ASN A 78 -4.62 15.54 -7.74
C ASN A 78 -4.35 14.10 -7.33
N VAL A 79 -3.62 13.93 -6.22
CA VAL A 79 -3.38 12.62 -5.62
C VAL A 79 -4.39 12.41 -4.50
N ILE A 80 -5.34 11.50 -4.71
CA ILE A 80 -6.37 11.16 -3.73
C ILE A 80 -5.97 9.85 -3.05
N ARG A 81 -5.84 9.89 -1.72
CA ARG A 81 -5.58 8.69 -0.93
C ARG A 81 -6.89 8.12 -0.40
N LEU A 82 -7.39 7.07 -1.05
CA LEU A 82 -8.51 6.30 -0.53
C LEU A 82 -8.01 5.32 0.53
N LYS A 83 -8.61 5.35 1.72
CA LYS A 83 -8.38 4.31 2.72
C LYS A 83 -9.14 3.06 2.26
N PRO A 84 -8.46 1.91 2.08
CA PRO A 84 -9.17 0.69 1.74
C PRO A 84 -10.10 0.30 2.90
N LEU A 85 -11.23 -0.32 2.58
CA LEU A 85 -12.24 -0.75 3.57
C LEU A 85 -11.62 -1.63 4.67
N ILE A 86 -10.58 -2.41 4.34
CA ILE A 86 -9.85 -3.25 5.29
C ILE A 86 -9.10 -2.45 6.37
N CYS A 87 -8.68 -1.21 6.06
CA CYS A 87 -8.11 -0.31 7.07
C CYS A 87 -9.22 0.30 7.94
N LEU A 88 -10.42 0.54 7.37
CA LEU A 88 -11.54 1.08 8.12
C LEU A 88 -12.08 0.06 9.13
N LEU A 89 -12.23 -1.21 8.73
CA LEU A 89 -12.68 -2.29 9.61
C LEU A 89 -11.74 -2.44 10.83
N ARG A 90 -10.41 -2.43 10.61
CA ARG A 90 -9.45 -2.44 11.73
C ARG A 90 -9.47 -1.20 12.62
N SER A 91 -9.95 -0.05 12.11
CA SER A 91 -10.14 1.15 12.93
C SER A 91 -11.48 1.18 13.66
N MET A 92 -12.48 0.42 13.20
CA MET A 92 -13.78 0.27 13.88
C MET A 92 -13.77 -0.84 14.93
N GLU A 93 -12.82 -1.78 14.86
CA GLU A 93 -12.56 -2.80 15.89
C GLU A 93 -11.60 -2.33 17.01
N SER A 94 -11.33 -1.02 17.14
CA SER A 94 -10.42 -0.47 18.18
C SER A 94 -11.10 0.48 19.17
#